data_AF-A0AAU5HNT3-F1
#
_entry.id   AF-A0AAU5HNT3-F1
#
_cell.length_a   1.000
_cell.length_b   1.000
_cell.length_c   1.000
_cell.angle_alpha   90.00
_cell.angle_beta   90.00
_cell.angle_gamma   90.00
#
_symmetry.space_group_name_H-M   'P 1'
#
loop_
_entity.id
_entity.type
_entity.pdbx_description
1 polymer ?
#
loop_
_entity_poly.entity_id
_entity_poly.type
_entity_poly.pdbx_seq_one_letter_code
_entity_poly.pdbx_strand_id
1 'polypeptide(L)' 'MRGREGDGPSRLGERGPGGVLPDFADLDLRTLSRQSSHPVLAAVASGLLPRMLRGEPAMAFYEDGPYQL' A
#
# COMPACT_ATOMS: atom_id res chain seq x y z
N MET A 1 -43.64 2.21 9.54
CA MET A 1 -42.79 3.39 9.26
C MET A 1 -41.48 3.23 10.02
N ARG A 2 -40.35 3.18 9.29
CA ARG A 2 -39.04 3.77 9.66
C ARG A 2 -38.32 3.21 10.91
N GLY A 3 -37.05 2.77 10.89
CA GLY A 3 -36.04 2.75 9.83
C GLY A 3 -34.84 1.91 10.30
N ARG A 4 -34.12 1.34 9.33
CA ARG A 4 -32.81 0.69 9.53
C ARG A 4 -31.83 1.72 10.07
N GLU A 5 -31.19 1.43 11.20
CA GLU A 5 -29.95 2.10 11.59
C GLU A 5 -28.79 1.22 11.15
N GLY A 6 -27.94 1.82 10.33
CA GLY A 6 -26.94 1.16 9.52
C GLY A 6 -25.84 0.51 10.34
N ASP A 7 -25.62 -0.76 10.02
CA ASP A 7 -24.32 -1.39 10.07
C ASP A 7 -23.35 -0.55 9.21
N GLY A 8 -22.46 0.18 9.86
CA GLY A 8 -21.42 0.97 9.24
C GLY A 8 -20.13 0.72 9.99
N PRO A 9 -19.11 0.08 9.38
CA PRO A 9 -17.85 -0.13 10.09
C PRO A 9 -17.23 1.23 10.42
N SER A 10 -16.98 1.38 11.71
CA SER A 10 -16.22 2.38 12.43
C SER A 10 -15.54 3.45 11.58
N ARG A 11 -15.98 4.69 11.85
CA ARG A 11 -15.31 5.96 11.53
C ARG A 11 -13.81 5.77 11.56
N LEU A 12 -13.18 5.92 10.40
CA LEU A 12 -11.74 6.05 10.23
C LEU A 12 -11.23 7.02 11.31
N GLY A 13 -10.49 6.45 12.26
CA GLY A 13 -9.93 7.18 13.39
C GLY A 13 -9.18 8.42 12.93
N GLU A 14 -9.34 9.47 13.73
CA GLU A 14 -8.79 10.80 13.57
C GLU A 14 -7.31 10.73 13.14
N ARG A 15 -7.02 11.04 11.87
CA ARG A 15 -5.67 10.98 11.29
C ARG A 15 -4.92 12.27 11.60
N GLY A 16 -4.20 12.28 12.73
CA GLY A 16 -3.04 13.16 12.87
C GLY A 16 -1.91 12.75 11.89
N PRO A 17 -0.89 13.61 11.69
CA PRO A 17 0.32 13.22 10.97
C PRO A 17 1.05 12.14 11.80
N GLY A 18 0.80 10.87 11.48
CA GLY A 18 1.29 9.72 12.26
C GLY A 18 0.24 8.67 12.62
N GLY A 19 -0.97 8.72 12.03
CA GLY A 19 -1.92 7.61 12.16
C GLY A 19 -1.32 6.26 11.77
N VAL A 20 -1.81 5.18 12.38
CA VAL A 20 -1.35 3.81 12.09
C VAL A 20 -1.46 3.54 10.59
N LEU A 21 -0.32 3.31 9.94
CA LEU A 21 -0.30 2.92 8.54
C LEU A 21 -0.72 1.45 8.42
N PRO A 22 -1.50 1.09 7.40
CA PRO A 22 -1.78 -0.32 7.13
C PRO A 22 -0.47 -1.05 6.84
N ASP A 23 -0.33 -2.25 7.38
CA ASP A 23 0.79 -3.13 7.08
C ASP A 23 0.57 -3.79 5.71
N PHE A 24 1.58 -3.68 4.85
CA PHE A 24 1.60 -4.24 3.51
C PHE A 24 2.80 -5.18 3.28
N ALA A 25 3.44 -5.66 4.35
CA ALA A 25 4.58 -6.58 4.26
C ALA A 25 4.27 -7.84 3.43
N ASP A 26 3.04 -8.34 3.51
CA ASP A 26 2.58 -9.57 2.83
C ASP A 26 1.78 -9.29 1.53
N LEU A 27 1.86 -8.07 0.99
CA LEU A 27 1.14 -7.72 -0.23
C LEU A 27 1.59 -8.59 -1.42
N ASP A 28 0.64 -9.30 -2.05
CA ASP A 28 0.93 -10.12 -3.23
C ASP A 28 1.17 -9.26 -4.48
N LEU A 29 2.45 -8.94 -4.71
CA LEU A 29 2.90 -8.18 -5.88
C LEU A 29 2.64 -8.91 -7.22
N ARG A 30 2.55 -10.25 -7.23
CA ARG A 30 2.25 -11.00 -8.47
C ARG A 30 0.81 -10.80 -8.88
N THR A 31 -0.11 -10.88 -7.92
CA THR A 31 -1.52 -10.61 -8.18
C THR A 31 -1.73 -9.14 -8.54
N LEU A 32 -1.11 -8.21 -7.79
CA LEU A 32 -1.23 -6.78 -8.02
C LEU A 32 -0.72 -6.36 -9.41
N SER A 33 0.44 -6.89 -9.85
CA SER A 33 0.98 -6.58 -11.19
C SER A 33 0.11 -7.06 -12.34
N ARG A 34 -0.67 -8.14 -12.15
CA ARG A 34 -1.47 -8.77 -13.23
C ARG A 34 -2.93 -8.32 -13.26
N GLN A 35 -3.51 -8.05 -12.09
CA GLN A 35 -4.96 -7.91 -11.93
C GLN A 35 -5.39 -6.51 -11.48
N SER A 36 -4.44 -5.62 -11.16
CA SER A 36 -4.80 -4.25 -10.79
C SER A 36 -5.33 -3.49 -12.00
N SER A 37 -6.51 -2.89 -11.84
CA SER A 37 -7.04 -1.91 -12.78
C SER A 37 -6.37 -0.54 -12.65
N HIS A 38 -5.55 -0.33 -11.62
CA HIS A 38 -4.88 0.93 -11.37
C HIS A 38 -3.53 0.98 -12.12
N PRO A 39 -3.37 1.88 -13.12
CA PRO A 39 -2.23 1.85 -14.03
C PRO A 39 -0.88 2.02 -13.31
N VAL A 40 -0.82 2.93 -12.32
CA VAL A 40 0.40 3.16 -11.54
C VAL A 40 0.72 1.97 -10.62
N LEU A 41 -0.25 1.42 -9.89
CA LEU A 41 0.01 0.31 -8.97
C LEU A 41 0.45 -0.96 -9.71
N ALA A 42 -0.12 -1.24 -10.89
CA ALA A 42 0.34 -2.35 -11.73
C ALA A 42 1.80 -2.16 -12.16
N ALA A 43 2.17 -0.94 -12.59
CA ALA A 43 3.53 -0.61 -13.00
C ALA A 43 4.54 -0.70 -11.83
N VAL A 44 4.19 -0.13 -10.67
CA VAL A 44 5.02 -0.20 -9.46
C VAL A 44 5.19 -1.65 -9.00
N ALA A 45 4.12 -2.44 -8.94
CA ALA A 45 4.19 -3.86 -8.57
C ALA A 45 5.10 -4.64 -9.54
N SER A 46 5.00 -4.36 -10.84
CA SER A 46 5.85 -4.97 -11.86
C SER A 46 7.33 -4.61 -11.69
N GLY A 47 7.64 -3.38 -11.26
CA GLY A 47 9.01 -2.94 -10.97
C GLY A 47 9.57 -3.50 -9.66
N LEU A 48 8.72 -3.70 -8.64
CA LEU A 48 9.12 -4.24 -7.34
C LEU A 48 9.28 -5.77 -7.35
N LEU A 49 8.46 -6.49 -8.12
CA LEU A 49 8.44 -7.95 -8.13
C LEU A 49 9.82 -8.60 -8.38
N PRO A 50 10.63 -8.16 -9.37
CA PRO A 50 11.97 -8.71 -9.56
C PRO A 50 12.92 -8.48 -8.37
N ARG A 51 12.78 -7.35 -7.67
CA ARG A 51 13.62 -6.98 -6.51
C ARG A 51 13.29 -7.87 -5.31
N MET A 52 11.99 -8.07 -5.07
CA MET A 52 11.48 -9.00 -4.06
C MET A 52 11.98 -10.43 -4.32
N LEU A 53 11.90 -10.91 -5.57
CA LEU A 53 12.38 -12.25 -5.94
C LEU A 53 13.89 -12.43 -5.76
N ARG A 54 14.67 -11.34 -5.85
CA ARG A 54 16.11 -11.33 -5.56
C ARG A 54 16.45 -11.17 -4.07
N GLY A 55 15.44 -10.96 -3.22
CA GLY A 55 15.66 -10.70 -1.79
C GLY A 55 16.35 -9.36 -1.52
N GLU A 56 16.22 -8.38 -2.43
CA GLU A 56 16.75 -7.04 -2.19
C GLU A 56 16.03 -6.40 -0.98
N PRO A 57 16.74 -5.68 -0.10
CA PRO A 57 16.11 -4.99 1.02
C PRO A 57 15.13 -3.92 0.51
N ALA A 58 14.04 -3.73 1.25
CA ALA A 58 13.11 -2.63 0.99
C ALA A 58 13.83 -1.30 1.22
N MET A 59 13.94 -0.48 0.18
CA MET A 59 14.57 0.84 0.23
C MET A 59 13.52 1.89 -0.13
N ALA A 60 13.38 2.90 0.72
CA ALA A 60 12.55 4.06 0.43
C ALA A 60 13.26 4.95 -0.60
N PHE A 61 12.53 5.37 -1.63
CA PHE A 61 13.00 6.34 -2.60
C PHE A 61 12.45 7.70 -2.22
N TYR A 62 13.33 8.59 -1.78
CA TYR A 62 13.02 9.99 -1.56
C TYR A 62 13.55 10.81 -2.75
N GLU A 63 12.99 12.00 -2.96
CA GLU A 63 13.52 12.99 -3.94
C GLU A 63 15.03 13.22 -3.73
N ASP A 64 15.46 13.15 -2.47
CA ASP A 64 16.83 13.35 -1.99
C ASP A 64 17.76 12.13 -2.10
N GLY A 65 17.23 10.98 -2.52
CA GLY A 65 17.94 9.71 -2.60
C GLY A 65 18.11 9.00 -1.26
N PRO A 66 18.55 7.73 -1.27
CA PRO A 66 18.54 6.85 -0.09
C PRO A 66 19.66 7.12 0.93
N TYR A 67 20.44 8.18 0.75
CA TYR A 67 21.67 8.44 1.53
C TYR A 67 21.67 9.76 2.29
N GLN A 68 20.55 10.47 2.37
CA GLN A 68 20.46 11.65 3.23
C GLN A 68 19.94 11.25 4.62
N LEU A 69 20.90 10.90 5.50
CA LEU A 69 20.76 10.86 6.96
C LEU A 69 21.68 11.91 7.57
#